data_AF-A0A975GF46-F1
#
_entry.id   AF-A0A975GF46-F1
#
_cell.length_a   1.000
_cell.length_b   1.000
_cell.length_c   1.000
_cell.angle_alpha   90.00
_cell.angle_beta   90.00
_cell.angle_gamma   90.00
#
_symmetry.space_group_name_H-M   'P 1'
#
loop_
_entity.id
_entity.type
_entity.pdbx_description
1 polymer ?
#
loop_
_entity_poly.entity_id
_entity_poly.type
_entity_poly.pdbx_seq_one_letter_code
_entity_poly.pdbx_strand_id
1 'polypeptide(L)'
;MILDNFLIHSFEPLFLTIDKIGPFQESPVVFDFTNEDDEPCNFFLFVSENGKGKTTILELMAILMNMLRYREIESLGYDALDHQKGCVQWDILLRLFRDGKDQTIILSLIAGTCDSSGISVWTEDRLIKFSASSWHRFGFRRRTSGRLERINKNDELVNDLLSNIKNNFDIESFGFEESQISLPTLLYFSAYRDIPAVLEKQRMIIQPDDWGYKPVYTFSQDGSNWTKSLDNLLVWLRWLDDGRFERARDIINNRVFKRKTKFLKGVQKSPPEAVIMSEGQKHSLDKLSSGEKSLVQLFLRIGTHMTRNTILLIDEMDVHLHPKMQHRLLNILKDMAKDIPGLSIISTTHSREILNGFSYETEEKNLRKGGHIIEDNLEVV
;
A
#
# COMPACT_ATOMS: atom_id res chain seq x y z
N MET A 1 23.35 -6.48 -20.63
CA MET A 1 22.32 -7.06 -19.74
C MET A 1 23.07 -7.52 -18.51
N ILE A 2 23.13 -6.69 -17.48
CA ILE A 2 23.55 -7.18 -16.16
C ILE A 2 22.37 -8.04 -15.71
N LEU A 3 22.56 -9.34 -15.56
CA LEU A 3 21.58 -10.17 -14.87
C LEU A 3 21.43 -9.55 -13.48
N ASP A 4 20.25 -9.05 -13.14
CA ASP A 4 19.97 -8.64 -11.77
C ASP A 4 20.18 -9.88 -10.89
N ASN A 5 21.28 -9.89 -10.15
CA ASN A 5 21.60 -10.96 -9.18
C ASN A 5 20.61 -10.98 -8.01
N PHE A 6 19.60 -10.11 -8.01
CA PHE A 6 18.58 -9.99 -7.00
C PHE A 6 17.26 -9.58 -7.66
N LEU A 7 16.28 -10.49 -7.71
CA LEU A 7 14.95 -10.25 -8.26
C LEU A 7 13.90 -10.75 -7.25
N ILE A 8 12.86 -9.97 -7.02
CA ILE A 8 11.74 -10.40 -6.16
C ILE A 8 10.59 -10.86 -7.05
N HIS A 9 10.18 -12.12 -6.88
CA HIS A 9 9.08 -12.75 -7.60
C HIS A 9 7.73 -12.50 -6.94
N SER A 10 7.66 -12.58 -5.60
CA SER A 10 6.46 -12.25 -4.83
C SER A 10 6.82 -11.68 -3.45
N PHE A 11 5.98 -10.78 -2.94
CA PHE A 11 6.08 -10.18 -1.61
C PHE A 11 4.67 -10.21 -0.98
N GLU A 12 4.36 -11.30 -0.27
CA GLU A 12 2.98 -11.65 0.09
C GLU A 12 2.77 -11.59 1.62
N PRO A 13 1.79 -10.81 2.12
CA PRO A 13 1.51 -10.71 3.55
C PRO A 13 1.06 -12.04 4.14
N LEU A 14 1.54 -12.40 5.35
CA LEU A 14 1.09 -13.59 6.08
C LEU A 14 0.44 -13.26 7.42
N PHE A 15 1.21 -12.74 8.37
CA PHE A 15 0.72 -12.52 9.74
C PHE A 15 1.16 -11.17 10.27
N LEU A 16 0.24 -10.41 10.88
CA LEU A 16 0.58 -9.19 11.61
C LEU A 16 0.28 -9.39 13.10
N THR A 17 1.32 -9.39 13.91
CA THR A 17 1.24 -9.48 15.37
C THR A 17 1.39 -8.10 15.98
N ILE A 18 0.43 -7.68 16.79
CA ILE A 18 0.42 -6.39 17.48
C ILE A 18 0.27 -6.61 18.98
N ASP A 19 1.18 -6.04 19.79
CA ASP A 19 1.12 -6.05 21.25
C ASP A 19 1.29 -4.64 21.81
N LYS A 20 0.39 -4.22 22.71
CA LYS A 20 0.39 -2.93 23.44
C LYS A 20 0.40 -1.69 22.53
N ILE A 21 -0.38 -1.71 21.45
CA ILE A 21 -0.52 -0.56 20.54
C ILE A 21 -1.99 -0.23 20.30
N GLY A 22 -2.36 1.03 20.48
CA GLY A 22 -3.73 1.50 20.24
C GLY A 22 -4.75 0.70 21.08
N PRO A 23 -5.78 0.10 20.47
CA PRO A 23 -6.75 -0.72 21.19
C PRO A 23 -6.23 -2.11 21.60
N PHE A 24 -5.09 -2.56 21.09
CA PHE A 24 -4.54 -3.90 21.32
C PHE A 24 -3.64 -3.91 22.56
N GLN A 25 -4.22 -3.76 23.76
CA GLN A 25 -3.45 -3.55 25.01
C GLN A 25 -3.30 -4.78 25.90
N GLU A 26 -4.25 -5.71 25.85
CA GLU A 26 -4.35 -6.78 26.85
C GLU A 26 -3.40 -7.95 26.56
N SER A 27 -3.33 -8.38 25.31
CA SER A 27 -2.48 -9.48 24.85
C SER A 27 -2.08 -9.27 23.38
N PRO A 28 -1.01 -9.96 22.90
CA PRO A 28 -0.65 -9.92 21.49
C PRO A 28 -1.79 -10.45 20.60
N VAL A 29 -2.20 -9.67 19.61
CA VAL A 29 -3.22 -10.01 18.63
C VAL A 29 -2.55 -10.37 17.32
N VAL A 30 -2.94 -11.48 16.71
CA VAL A 30 -2.43 -11.93 15.41
C VAL A 30 -3.52 -11.80 14.37
N PHE A 31 -3.27 -11.00 13.33
CA PHE A 31 -4.08 -10.94 12.14
C PHE A 31 -3.51 -11.87 11.08
N ASP A 32 -4.31 -12.85 10.67
CA ASP A 32 -3.98 -13.83 9.63
C ASP A 32 -4.46 -13.34 8.26
N PHE A 33 -3.55 -13.23 7.30
CA PHE A 33 -3.81 -12.84 5.93
C PHE A 33 -3.83 -14.03 4.95
N THR A 34 -3.94 -15.26 5.44
CA THR A 34 -4.13 -16.45 4.58
C THR A 34 -5.60 -16.81 4.38
N ASN A 35 -5.89 -17.56 3.33
CA ASN A 35 -7.21 -18.18 3.12
C ASN A 35 -7.32 -19.52 3.90
N GLU A 36 -8.41 -20.25 3.68
CA GLU A 36 -8.67 -21.56 4.32
C GLU A 36 -7.63 -22.64 3.97
N ASP A 37 -6.91 -22.47 2.86
CA ASP A 37 -5.85 -23.37 2.38
C ASP A 37 -4.44 -22.92 2.84
N ASP A 38 -4.35 -21.97 3.76
CA ASP A 38 -3.10 -21.35 4.24
C ASP A 38 -2.30 -20.63 3.14
N GLU A 39 -2.94 -20.24 2.04
CA GLU A 39 -2.33 -19.46 0.98
C GLU A 39 -2.49 -17.94 1.25
N PRO A 40 -1.46 -17.12 0.97
CA PRO A 40 -1.56 -15.67 1.13
C PRO A 40 -2.70 -15.06 0.31
N CYS A 41 -3.55 -14.26 0.94
CA CYS A 41 -4.62 -13.54 0.26
C CYS A 41 -4.06 -12.42 -0.62
N ASN A 42 -4.66 -12.23 -1.80
CA ASN A 42 -4.41 -11.05 -2.63
C ASN A 42 -5.49 -9.97 -2.47
N PHE A 43 -6.59 -10.26 -1.75
CA PHE A 43 -7.53 -9.25 -1.29
C PHE A 43 -8.04 -9.59 0.12
N PHE A 44 -7.72 -8.73 1.09
CA PHE A 44 -8.15 -8.83 2.48
C PHE A 44 -9.05 -7.65 2.88
N LEU A 45 -10.18 -7.93 3.55
CA LEU A 45 -11.13 -6.91 4.01
C LEU A 45 -11.29 -6.93 5.54
N PHE A 46 -10.93 -5.82 6.18
CA PHE A 46 -11.26 -5.55 7.58
C PHE A 46 -12.62 -4.86 7.70
N VAL A 47 -13.47 -5.40 8.57
CA VAL A 47 -14.79 -4.81 8.87
C VAL A 47 -14.91 -4.58 10.36
N SER A 48 -15.15 -3.34 10.79
CA SER A 48 -15.49 -3.06 12.18
C SER A 48 -16.07 -1.68 12.37
N GLU A 49 -16.57 -1.38 13.56
CA GLU A 49 -17.02 -0.03 13.94
C GLU A 49 -15.84 0.96 14.10
N ASN A 50 -16.16 2.25 14.26
CA ASN A 50 -15.16 3.29 14.49
C ASN A 50 -14.37 3.04 15.78
N GLY A 51 -13.07 3.34 15.77
CA GLY A 51 -12.22 3.25 16.96
C GLY A 51 -11.72 1.86 17.33
N LYS A 52 -11.97 0.83 16.51
CA LYS A 52 -11.52 -0.57 16.75
C LYS A 52 -10.15 -0.91 16.17
N GLY A 53 -9.34 0.07 15.80
CA GLY A 53 -7.94 -0.14 15.41
C GLY A 53 -7.65 -0.41 13.93
N LYS A 54 -8.64 -0.29 13.03
CA LYS A 54 -8.44 -0.47 11.57
C LYS A 54 -7.34 0.44 11.00
N THR A 55 -7.44 1.74 11.25
CA THR A 55 -6.41 2.72 10.85
C THR A 55 -5.07 2.39 11.50
N THR A 56 -5.06 2.00 12.78
CA THR A 56 -3.83 1.60 13.49
C THR A 56 -3.14 0.42 12.81
N ILE A 57 -3.88 -0.60 12.37
CA ILE A 57 -3.32 -1.75 11.64
C ILE A 57 -2.62 -1.27 10.36
N LEU A 58 -3.31 -0.49 9.53
CA LEU A 58 -2.76 -0.04 8.24
C LEU A 58 -1.56 0.90 8.42
N GLU A 59 -1.61 1.80 9.41
CA GLU A 59 -0.49 2.69 9.75
C GLU A 59 0.75 1.92 10.20
N LEU A 60 0.58 0.89 11.04
CA LEU A 60 1.70 0.05 11.48
C LEU A 60 2.35 -0.70 10.31
N MET A 61 1.56 -1.21 9.38
CA MET A 61 2.09 -1.85 8.16
C MET A 61 2.88 -0.86 7.29
N ALA A 62 2.38 0.37 7.14
CA ALA A 62 3.09 1.43 6.43
C ALA A 62 4.41 1.82 7.13
N ILE A 63 4.41 1.93 8.47
CA ILE A 63 5.62 2.19 9.26
C ILE A 63 6.64 1.08 9.06
N LEU A 64 6.21 -0.18 9.14
CA LEU A 64 7.09 -1.34 9.00
C LEU A 64 7.77 -1.39 7.63
N MET A 65 7.01 -1.14 6.56
CA MET A 65 7.59 -1.02 5.21
C MET A 65 8.51 0.18 5.07
N ASN A 66 8.22 1.30 5.73
CA ASN A 66 9.04 2.51 5.66
C ASN A 66 10.42 2.30 6.29
N MET A 67 10.56 1.36 7.23
CA MET A 67 11.86 0.98 7.80
C MET A 67 12.86 0.48 6.74
N LEU A 68 12.38 -0.12 5.63
CA LEU A 68 13.25 -0.67 4.57
C LEU A 68 14.11 0.39 3.88
N ARG A 69 13.80 1.68 4.08
CA ARG A 69 14.57 2.80 3.54
C ARG A 69 15.85 3.07 4.32
N TYR A 70 15.90 2.63 5.58
CA TYR A 70 16.87 3.09 6.54
C TYR A 70 17.76 1.97 7.05
N ARG A 71 19.06 2.25 7.19
CA ARG A 71 19.98 1.38 7.92
C ARG A 71 19.98 1.67 9.41
N GLU A 72 19.72 2.92 9.77
CA GLU A 72 19.62 3.44 11.13
C GLU A 72 18.52 4.51 11.17
N ILE A 73 17.79 4.62 12.28
CA ILE A 73 16.73 5.61 12.50
C ILE A 73 16.81 6.16 13.92
N GLU A 74 16.37 7.39 14.10
CA GLU A 74 16.23 8.03 15.42
C GLU A 74 14.82 7.84 16.00
N SER A 75 13.81 7.75 15.12
CA SER A 75 12.40 7.60 15.47
C SER A 75 11.66 6.87 14.34
N LEU A 76 10.66 6.07 14.70
CA LEU A 76 9.71 5.44 13.78
C LEU A 76 8.55 6.37 13.41
N GLY A 77 8.42 7.50 14.09
CA GLY A 77 7.33 8.46 13.91
C GLY A 77 6.01 8.00 14.51
N TYR A 78 6.05 7.09 15.50
CA TYR A 78 4.86 6.52 16.13
C TYR A 78 5.07 6.34 17.63
N ASP A 79 4.27 7.05 18.42
CA ASP A 79 4.51 7.19 19.87
C ASP A 79 4.55 5.85 20.61
N ALA A 80 3.65 4.92 20.26
CA ALA A 80 3.59 3.61 20.89
C ALA A 80 4.89 2.80 20.69
N LEU A 81 5.61 3.02 19.58
CA LEU A 81 6.84 2.33 19.22
C LEU A 81 8.09 3.08 19.72
N ASP A 82 8.05 4.42 19.70
CA ASP A 82 9.18 5.29 20.03
C ASP A 82 9.31 5.58 21.53
N HIS A 83 8.19 5.65 22.25
CA HIS A 83 8.18 6.09 23.65
C HIS A 83 7.48 5.12 24.60
N GLN A 84 6.62 4.23 24.10
CA GLN A 84 5.88 3.27 24.92
C GLN A 84 6.42 1.84 24.80
N LYS A 85 5.61 0.86 25.20
CA LYS A 85 5.93 -0.58 25.21
C LYS A 85 5.34 -1.34 24.02
N GLY A 86 4.91 -0.63 22.98
CA GLY A 86 4.34 -1.24 21.79
C GLY A 86 5.35 -2.13 21.08
N CYS A 87 4.88 -3.27 20.58
CA CYS A 87 5.61 -4.15 19.69
C CYS A 87 4.72 -4.50 18.51
N VAL A 88 5.29 -4.50 17.31
CA VAL A 88 4.63 -4.99 16.11
C VAL A 88 5.59 -5.83 15.28
N GLN A 89 5.07 -6.91 14.73
CA GLN A 89 5.75 -7.79 13.79
C GLN A 89 4.84 -8.06 12.60
N TRP A 90 5.38 -7.92 11.39
CA TRP A 90 4.71 -8.32 10.16
C TRP A 90 5.53 -9.35 9.41
N ASP A 91 4.95 -10.53 9.24
CA ASP A 91 5.53 -11.65 8.51
C ASP A 91 5.08 -11.62 7.06
N ILE A 92 6.07 -11.74 6.16
CA ILE A 92 5.90 -11.68 4.71
C ILE A 92 6.55 -12.91 4.09
N LEU A 93 5.81 -13.62 3.25
CA LEU A 93 6.35 -14.66 2.38
C LEU A 93 7.03 -13.98 1.19
N LEU A 94 8.34 -14.18 1.07
CA LEU A 94 9.15 -13.55 0.03
C LEU A 94 9.75 -14.63 -0.88
N ARG A 95 9.35 -14.62 -2.15
CA ARG A 95 9.99 -15.43 -3.20
C ARG A 95 10.94 -14.54 -3.97
N LEU A 96 12.19 -14.95 -4.07
CA LEU A 96 13.23 -14.17 -4.72
C LEU A 96 14.23 -15.05 -5.46
N PHE A 97 14.90 -14.47 -6.44
CA PHE A 97 16.07 -15.03 -7.08
C PHE A 97 17.29 -14.27 -6.60
N ARG A 98 18.25 -14.98 -6.00
CA ARG A 98 19.52 -14.43 -5.52
C ARG A 98 20.66 -15.40 -5.80
N ASP A 99 21.78 -14.87 -6.27
CA ASP A 99 23.02 -15.64 -6.52
C ASP A 99 22.80 -16.90 -7.38
N GLY A 100 21.96 -16.79 -8.40
CA GLY A 100 21.68 -17.89 -9.33
C GLY A 100 20.64 -18.91 -8.85
N LYS A 101 19.93 -18.65 -7.74
CA LYS A 101 18.97 -19.58 -7.14
C LYS A 101 17.67 -18.91 -6.75
N ASP A 102 16.57 -19.60 -7.02
CA ASP A 102 15.27 -19.28 -6.44
C ASP A 102 15.21 -19.71 -4.97
N GLN A 103 14.67 -18.83 -4.14
CA GLN A 103 14.51 -19.03 -2.70
C GLN A 103 13.14 -18.51 -2.28
N THR A 104 12.47 -19.26 -1.41
CA THR A 104 11.27 -18.82 -0.69
C THR A 104 11.66 -18.66 0.76
N ILE A 105 11.49 -17.48 1.34
CA ILE A 105 11.84 -17.20 2.73
C ILE A 105 10.68 -16.54 3.46
N ILE A 106 10.76 -16.53 4.79
CA ILE A 106 9.96 -15.64 5.62
C ILE A 106 10.79 -14.42 6.01
N LEU A 107 10.29 -13.23 5.71
CA LEU A 107 10.84 -11.97 6.21
C LEU A 107 9.88 -11.38 7.26
N SER A 108 10.35 -11.23 8.50
CA SER A 108 9.61 -10.52 9.54
C SER A 108 10.14 -9.09 9.69
N LEU A 109 9.25 -8.10 9.49
CA LEU A 109 9.50 -6.70 9.80
C LEU A 109 9.06 -6.42 11.24
N ILE A 110 9.95 -5.93 12.09
CA ILE A 110 9.72 -5.83 13.55
C ILE A 110 10.05 -4.43 14.06
N ALA A 111 9.16 -3.84 14.86
CA ALA A 111 9.36 -2.52 15.44
C ALA A 111 8.90 -2.43 16.90
N GLY A 112 9.60 -1.62 17.70
CA GLY A 112 9.21 -1.26 19.06
C GLY A 112 9.96 -2.02 20.17
N THR A 113 9.32 -2.19 21.33
CA THR A 113 9.89 -2.87 22.51
C THR A 113 9.49 -4.35 22.50
N CYS A 114 10.00 -5.07 21.49
CA CYS A 114 9.68 -6.48 21.31
C CYS A 114 10.57 -7.40 22.17
N ASP A 115 10.00 -7.87 23.27
CA ASP A 115 10.55 -8.94 24.09
C ASP A 115 10.27 -10.31 23.43
N SER A 116 10.91 -11.39 23.90
CA SER A 116 10.73 -12.73 23.30
C SER A 116 9.29 -13.26 23.35
N SER A 117 8.42 -12.69 24.19
CA SER A 117 7.01 -13.05 24.30
C SER A 117 6.08 -12.24 23.37
N GLY A 118 6.56 -11.14 22.79
CA GLY A 118 5.74 -10.25 21.93
C GLY A 118 5.91 -10.48 20.43
N ILE A 119 6.72 -11.47 20.04
CA ILE A 119 7.07 -11.79 18.65
C ILE A 119 6.64 -13.22 18.35
N SER A 120 6.00 -13.43 17.21
CA SER A 120 5.68 -14.75 16.67
C SER A 120 6.95 -15.41 16.13
N VAL A 121 7.29 -16.59 16.64
CA VAL A 121 8.48 -17.34 16.22
C VAL A 121 8.14 -18.27 15.06
N TRP A 122 9.05 -18.37 14.08
CA TRP A 122 8.95 -19.33 12.98
C TRP A 122 9.76 -20.59 13.29
N THR A 123 9.05 -21.68 13.60
CA THR A 123 9.63 -23.02 13.78
C THR A 123 9.86 -23.70 12.44
N GLU A 124 10.63 -24.79 12.44
CA GLU A 124 10.86 -25.61 11.24
C GLU A 124 9.54 -26.11 10.63
N ASP A 125 8.59 -26.57 11.44
CA ASP A 125 7.28 -27.01 10.96
C ASP A 125 6.49 -25.89 10.26
N ARG A 126 6.53 -24.66 10.80
CA ARG A 126 5.88 -23.51 10.15
C ARG A 126 6.58 -23.15 8.85
N LEU A 127 7.91 -23.19 8.81
CA LEU A 127 8.66 -22.96 7.58
C LEU A 127 8.30 -23.98 6.50
N ILE A 128 8.22 -25.26 6.84
CA ILE A 128 7.81 -26.33 5.94
C ILE A 128 6.38 -26.10 5.42
N LYS A 129 5.44 -25.73 6.32
CA LYS A 129 4.05 -25.42 5.94
C LYS A 129 3.97 -24.36 4.84
N PHE A 130 4.79 -23.32 4.92
CA PHE A 130 4.83 -22.23 3.93
C PHE A 130 5.88 -22.43 2.82
N SER A 131 6.47 -23.63 2.72
CA SER A 131 7.53 -23.95 1.75
C SER A 131 8.71 -22.97 1.79
N ALA A 132 8.99 -22.39 2.96
CA ALA A 132 10.06 -21.43 3.16
C ALA A 132 11.35 -22.13 3.64
N SER A 133 12.49 -21.78 3.04
CA SER A 133 13.79 -22.37 3.37
C SER A 133 14.44 -21.75 4.61
N SER A 134 14.07 -20.53 4.97
CA SER A 134 14.69 -19.80 6.08
C SER A 134 13.80 -18.66 6.60
N TRP A 135 14.09 -18.23 7.82
CA TRP A 135 13.46 -17.08 8.47
C TRP A 135 14.47 -15.96 8.72
N HIS A 136 14.16 -14.78 8.19
CA HIS A 136 14.95 -13.56 8.31
C HIS A 136 14.15 -12.48 9.05
N ARG A 137 14.86 -11.61 9.76
CA ARG A 137 14.23 -10.53 10.55
C ARG A 137 14.92 -9.21 10.29
N PHE A 138 14.12 -8.16 10.12
CA PHE A 138 14.59 -6.80 9.95
C PHE A 138 13.71 -5.82 10.72
N GLY A 139 14.29 -4.70 11.12
CA GLY A 139 13.58 -3.59 11.73
C GLY A 139 14.34 -3.03 12.92
N PHE A 140 13.65 -2.35 13.82
CA PHE A 140 14.27 -1.54 14.86
C PHE A 140 13.65 -1.81 16.23
N ARG A 141 14.50 -2.27 17.15
CA ARG A 141 14.12 -2.51 18.54
C ARG A 141 14.52 -1.33 19.40
N ARG A 142 13.61 -0.88 20.25
CA ARG A 142 13.89 0.13 21.28
C ARG A 142 14.64 -0.49 22.46
N ARG A 143 15.77 0.11 22.84
CA ARG A 143 16.56 -0.27 24.03
C ARG A 143 16.06 0.46 25.28
N THR A 144 16.46 -0.03 26.45
CA THR A 144 16.22 0.66 27.74
C THR A 144 16.76 2.10 27.77
N SER A 145 17.82 2.37 27.00
CA SER A 145 18.36 3.73 26.79
C SER A 145 17.44 4.68 26.01
N GLY A 146 16.33 4.18 25.45
CA GLY A 146 15.44 4.92 24.55
C GLY A 146 15.88 4.92 23.09
N ARG A 147 17.12 4.52 22.77
CA ARG A 147 17.60 4.45 21.38
C ARG A 147 17.00 3.26 20.62
N LEU A 148 16.72 3.48 19.35
CA LEU A 148 16.38 2.44 18.39
C LEU A 148 17.65 1.76 17.85
N GLU A 149 17.66 0.43 17.82
CA GLU A 149 18.75 -0.35 17.27
C GLU A 149 18.23 -1.33 16.22
N ARG A 150 18.94 -1.39 15.09
CA ARG A 150 18.65 -2.34 14.01
C ARG A 150 18.79 -3.80 14.47
N ILE A 151 17.78 -4.59 14.17
CA ILE A 151 17.74 -6.04 14.37
C ILE A 151 18.58 -6.74 13.29
N ASN A 152 19.32 -7.78 13.68
CA ASN A 152 20.08 -8.67 12.78
C ASN A 152 20.98 -7.96 11.75
N LYS A 153 21.88 -7.07 12.23
CA LYS A 153 22.79 -6.29 11.37
C LYS A 153 23.66 -7.12 10.41
N ASN A 154 23.96 -8.38 10.77
CA ASN A 154 24.83 -9.27 10.01
C ASN A 154 24.09 -10.19 9.03
N ASP A 155 22.77 -10.04 8.88
CA ASP A 155 21.98 -10.85 7.94
C ASP A 155 22.26 -10.40 6.49
N GLU A 156 22.99 -11.22 5.74
CA GLU A 156 23.42 -10.91 4.37
C GLU A 156 22.24 -10.72 3.41
N LEU A 157 21.21 -11.58 3.49
CA LEU A 157 20.04 -11.49 2.60
C LEU A 157 19.30 -10.18 2.82
N VAL A 158 19.07 -9.83 4.09
CA VAL A 158 18.44 -8.55 4.45
C VAL A 158 19.31 -7.37 3.99
N ASN A 159 20.63 -7.44 4.17
CA ASN A 159 21.53 -6.37 3.73
C ASN A 159 21.52 -6.17 2.21
N ASP A 160 21.42 -7.26 1.44
CA ASP A 160 21.29 -7.20 -0.01
C ASP A 160 19.94 -6.62 -0.43
N LEU A 161 18.83 -7.03 0.20
CA LEU A 161 17.51 -6.45 -0.02
C LEU A 161 17.52 -4.94 0.20
N LEU A 162 18.02 -4.48 1.36
CA LEU A 162 18.08 -3.05 1.68
C LEU A 162 18.99 -2.27 0.72
N SER A 163 20.08 -2.89 0.26
CA SER A 163 20.98 -2.25 -0.70
C SER A 163 20.34 -2.14 -2.08
N ASN A 164 19.58 -3.14 -2.52
CA ASN A 164 18.80 -3.07 -3.74
C ASN A 164 17.70 -2.01 -3.66
N ILE A 165 16.93 -1.96 -2.56
CA ILE A 165 15.94 -0.88 -2.34
C ILE A 165 16.63 0.48 -2.39
N LYS A 166 17.77 0.62 -1.70
CA LYS A 166 18.50 1.89 -1.66
C LYS A 166 19.02 2.34 -3.02
N ASN A 167 19.59 1.42 -3.79
CA ASN A 167 20.18 1.72 -5.09
C ASN A 167 19.13 2.04 -6.16
N ASN A 168 17.89 1.60 -5.94
CA ASN A 168 16.77 1.83 -6.86
C ASN A 168 15.86 2.98 -6.41
N PHE A 169 16.17 3.70 -5.33
CA PHE A 169 15.41 4.89 -4.93
C PHE A 169 15.29 5.87 -6.08
N ASP A 170 14.09 6.42 -6.24
CA ASP A 170 13.75 7.44 -7.23
C ASP A 170 13.98 6.99 -8.68
N ILE A 171 14.27 5.71 -8.93
CA ILE A 171 14.27 5.16 -10.30
C ILE A 171 12.87 5.31 -10.87
N GLU A 172 12.82 5.88 -12.07
CA GLU A 172 11.57 6.05 -12.78
C GLU A 172 11.05 4.70 -13.24
N SER A 173 9.81 4.38 -12.87
CA SER A 173 9.10 3.29 -13.50
C SER A 173 8.66 3.69 -14.89
N PHE A 174 8.94 2.84 -15.88
CA PHE A 174 8.32 2.93 -17.19
C PHE A 174 6.91 2.36 -17.12
N GLY A 175 5.99 2.96 -17.89
CA GLY A 175 4.58 2.52 -17.95
C GLY A 175 3.66 3.12 -16.88
N PHE A 176 2.37 2.81 -17.01
CA PHE A 176 1.30 3.13 -16.05
C PHE A 176 0.53 1.84 -15.82
N GLU A 177 0.50 1.34 -14.59
CA GLU A 177 0.10 -0.03 -14.23
C GLU A 177 0.96 -1.17 -14.83
N GLU A 178 2.15 -0.85 -15.36
CA GLU A 178 3.05 -1.81 -16.05
C GLU A 178 4.50 -1.69 -15.59
N SER A 179 4.72 -1.54 -14.28
CA SER A 179 6.07 -1.38 -13.75
C SER A 179 6.95 -2.62 -13.97
N GLN A 180 8.21 -2.39 -14.31
CA GLN A 180 9.23 -3.43 -14.38
C GLN A 180 10.02 -3.60 -13.08
N ILE A 181 9.83 -2.69 -12.12
CA ILE A 181 10.52 -2.70 -10.84
C ILE A 181 10.01 -3.90 -10.03
N SER A 182 10.89 -4.83 -9.68
CA SER A 182 10.53 -6.00 -8.87
C SER A 182 10.46 -5.71 -7.37
N LEU A 183 11.02 -4.59 -6.91
CA LEU A 183 11.10 -4.28 -5.49
C LEU A 183 9.72 -4.02 -4.89
N PRO A 184 9.53 -4.30 -3.59
CA PRO A 184 8.22 -4.17 -2.98
C PRO A 184 7.88 -2.69 -2.76
N THR A 185 6.61 -2.34 -2.92
CA THR A 185 6.07 -1.02 -2.63
C THR A 185 4.73 -1.15 -1.91
N LEU A 186 4.54 -0.32 -0.89
CA LEU A 186 3.26 -0.16 -0.20
C LEU A 186 2.65 1.19 -0.54
N LEU A 187 1.40 1.19 -1.01
CA LEU A 187 0.61 2.39 -1.28
C LEU A 187 -0.49 2.50 -0.22
N TYR A 188 -0.39 3.48 0.67
CA TYR A 188 -1.35 3.69 1.74
C TYR A 188 -2.26 4.89 1.45
N PHE A 189 -3.57 4.64 1.33
CA PHE A 189 -4.61 5.66 1.17
C PHE A 189 -5.37 5.80 2.49
N SER A 190 -5.25 6.96 3.15
CA SER A 190 -5.92 7.24 4.42
C SER A 190 -7.43 7.48 4.22
N ALA A 191 -8.20 7.31 5.31
CA ALA A 191 -9.62 7.67 5.36
C ALA A 191 -9.83 9.18 5.12
N TYR A 192 -8.87 10.02 5.55
CA TYR A 192 -8.93 11.48 5.42
C TYR A 192 -8.37 12.02 4.08
N ARG A 193 -8.42 11.20 3.03
CA ARG A 193 -7.92 11.60 1.71
C ARG A 193 -8.84 12.64 1.06
N ASP A 194 -8.27 13.75 0.65
CA ASP A 194 -8.97 14.81 -0.09
C ASP A 194 -8.02 15.46 -1.11
N ILE A 195 -8.61 16.04 -2.15
CA ILE A 195 -7.91 16.85 -3.14
C ILE A 195 -8.35 18.31 -2.96
N PRO A 196 -7.60 19.10 -2.18
CA PRO A 196 -7.88 20.53 -2.07
C PRO A 196 -7.61 21.24 -3.39
N ALA A 197 -8.22 22.42 -3.55
CA ALA A 197 -7.90 23.29 -4.67
C ALA A 197 -6.45 23.79 -4.55
N VAL A 198 -5.72 23.77 -5.67
CA VAL A 198 -4.37 24.35 -5.75
C VAL A 198 -4.49 25.87 -5.62
N LEU A 199 -3.89 26.43 -4.57
CA LEU A 199 -3.94 27.88 -4.28
C LEU A 199 -2.90 28.67 -5.09
N GLU A 200 -1.85 28.00 -5.56
CA GLU A 200 -0.79 28.61 -6.35
C GLU A 200 -1.27 29.01 -7.76
N LYS A 201 -1.13 30.31 -8.05
CA LYS A 201 -1.50 30.88 -9.36
C LYS A 201 -0.44 30.65 -10.43
N GLN A 202 0.82 30.53 -10.04
CA GLN A 202 1.93 30.23 -10.95
C GLN A 202 2.20 28.73 -10.91
N ARG A 203 1.87 28.05 -12.01
CA ARG A 203 2.04 26.60 -12.14
C ARG A 203 3.08 26.34 -13.21
N MET A 204 4.24 25.84 -12.78
CA MET A 204 5.33 25.45 -13.67
C MET A 204 5.22 23.96 -13.98
N ILE A 205 5.70 23.55 -15.15
CA ILE A 205 5.87 22.12 -15.41
C ILE A 205 7.07 21.65 -14.59
N ILE A 206 6.81 20.89 -13.53
CA ILE A 206 7.83 20.44 -12.58
C ILE A 206 7.54 19.01 -12.14
N GLN A 207 8.60 18.25 -11.89
CA GLN A 207 8.50 16.90 -11.36
C GLN A 207 7.74 16.89 -10.01
N PRO A 208 6.79 15.96 -9.82
CA PRO A 208 6.11 15.80 -8.52
C PRO A 208 7.08 15.37 -7.42
N ASP A 209 6.82 15.78 -6.17
CA ASP A 209 7.68 15.46 -4.99
C ASP A 209 7.86 13.94 -4.77
N ASP A 210 6.86 13.16 -5.15
CA ASP A 210 6.84 11.70 -4.98
C ASP A 210 7.13 10.93 -6.27
N TRP A 211 7.85 11.54 -7.22
CA TRP A 211 8.23 10.84 -8.45
C TRP A 211 9.37 9.83 -8.24
N GLY A 212 9.31 8.72 -8.98
CA GLY A 212 10.29 7.63 -8.88
C GLY A 212 10.04 6.70 -7.70
N TYR A 213 10.68 5.52 -7.70
CA TYR A 213 10.41 4.42 -6.75
C TYR A 213 10.70 4.74 -5.27
N LYS A 214 9.75 4.37 -4.41
CA LYS A 214 9.87 4.32 -2.95
C LYS A 214 9.19 3.03 -2.43
N PRO A 215 9.66 2.45 -1.31
CA PRO A 215 9.02 1.27 -0.72
C PRO A 215 7.69 1.61 -0.05
N VAL A 216 7.44 2.89 0.28
CA VAL A 216 6.16 3.36 0.85
C VAL A 216 5.77 4.71 0.26
N TYR A 217 4.51 4.83 -0.11
CA TYR A 217 3.83 6.09 -0.37
C TYR A 217 2.60 6.20 0.51
N THR A 218 2.42 7.36 1.15
CA THR A 218 1.26 7.65 1.98
C THR A 218 0.48 8.80 1.38
N PHE A 219 -0.77 8.54 1.01
CA PHE A 219 -1.72 9.49 0.46
C PHE A 219 -2.80 9.76 1.51
N SER A 220 -2.58 10.80 2.30
CA SER A 220 -3.58 11.37 3.22
C SER A 220 -4.21 12.60 2.57
N GLN A 221 -4.13 13.76 3.21
CA GLN A 221 -4.57 15.00 2.61
C GLN A 221 -3.46 15.49 1.67
N ASP A 222 -3.73 15.54 0.36
CA ASP A 222 -2.82 16.23 -0.55
C ASP A 222 -2.73 17.68 -0.07
N GLY A 223 -1.53 18.23 0.09
CA GLY A 223 -1.38 19.65 0.41
C GLY A 223 -1.91 20.52 -0.73
N SER A 224 -2.20 21.80 -0.47
CA SER A 224 -2.56 22.77 -1.53
C SER A 224 -1.38 23.16 -2.44
N ASN A 225 -0.22 22.55 -2.21
CA ASN A 225 1.02 22.77 -2.95
C ASN A 225 0.95 22.19 -4.35
N TRP A 226 1.42 22.94 -5.34
CA TRP A 226 1.40 22.53 -6.74
C TRP A 226 2.11 21.19 -6.97
N THR A 227 3.33 21.01 -6.45
CA THR A 227 4.16 19.82 -6.70
C THR A 227 3.54 18.52 -6.19
N LYS A 228 2.65 18.60 -5.20
CA LYS A 228 1.94 17.45 -4.61
C LYS A 228 0.59 17.18 -5.28
N SER A 229 0.06 18.11 -6.06
CA SER A 229 -1.27 18.03 -6.67
C SER A 229 -1.37 16.98 -7.78
N LEU A 230 -2.57 16.44 -7.97
CA LEU A 230 -2.86 15.57 -9.12
C LEU A 230 -2.81 16.31 -10.46
N ASP A 231 -3.09 17.62 -10.45
CA ASP A 231 -2.91 18.46 -11.65
C ASP A 231 -1.45 18.46 -12.09
N ASN A 232 -0.50 18.66 -11.16
CA ASN A 232 0.91 18.60 -11.49
C ASN A 232 1.33 17.21 -11.96
N LEU A 233 0.83 16.14 -11.33
CA LEU A 233 1.09 14.77 -11.78
C LEU A 233 0.62 14.55 -13.23
N LEU A 234 -0.61 14.95 -13.57
CA LEU A 234 -1.13 14.79 -14.93
C LEU A 234 -0.40 15.67 -15.95
N VAL A 235 -0.03 16.89 -15.57
CA VAL A 235 0.80 17.79 -16.39
C VAL A 235 2.17 17.17 -16.64
N TRP A 236 2.79 16.60 -15.61
CA TRP A 236 4.07 15.92 -15.70
C TRP A 236 4.01 14.70 -16.61
N LEU A 237 3.02 13.81 -16.40
CA LEU A 237 2.77 12.66 -17.28
C LEU A 237 2.58 13.09 -18.74
N ARG A 238 1.88 14.21 -18.98
CA ARG A 238 1.72 14.73 -20.34
C ARG A 238 3.04 15.24 -20.90
N TRP A 239 3.83 15.93 -20.09
CA TRP A 239 5.09 16.53 -20.50
C TRP A 239 6.14 15.48 -20.88
N LEU A 240 6.15 14.34 -20.20
CA LEU A 240 7.03 13.21 -20.51
C LEU A 240 6.80 12.63 -21.92
N ASP A 241 5.58 12.79 -22.46
CA ASP A 241 5.21 12.44 -23.84
C ASP A 241 5.54 10.99 -24.24
N ASP A 242 5.43 10.05 -23.29
CA ASP A 242 5.77 8.63 -23.47
C ASP A 242 4.56 7.68 -23.42
N GLY A 243 3.35 8.24 -23.52
CA GLY A 243 2.09 7.50 -23.51
C GLY A 243 1.53 7.19 -22.13
N ARG A 244 2.24 7.47 -21.03
CA ARG A 244 1.70 7.27 -19.66
C ARG A 244 0.48 8.13 -19.39
N PHE A 245 0.45 9.36 -19.90
CA PHE A 245 -0.71 10.25 -19.78
C PHE A 245 -1.96 9.67 -20.45
N GLU A 246 -1.82 9.14 -21.66
CA GLU A 246 -2.90 8.56 -22.45
C GLU A 246 -3.49 7.36 -21.73
N ARG A 247 -2.64 6.47 -21.21
CA ARG A 247 -3.07 5.32 -20.40
C ARG A 247 -3.77 5.75 -19.12
N ALA A 248 -3.19 6.69 -18.39
CA ALA A 248 -3.80 7.25 -17.18
C ALA A 248 -5.19 7.84 -17.49
N ARG A 249 -5.29 8.63 -18.57
CA ARG A 249 -6.56 9.21 -19.02
C ARG A 249 -7.60 8.13 -19.32
N ASP A 250 -7.22 7.10 -20.07
CA ASP A 250 -8.13 6.05 -20.50
C ASP A 250 -8.60 5.20 -19.31
N ILE A 251 -7.70 4.85 -18.38
CA ILE A 251 -8.04 4.16 -17.12
C ILE A 251 -8.98 5.00 -16.26
N ILE A 252 -8.68 6.29 -16.07
CA ILE A 252 -9.51 7.18 -15.25
C ILE A 252 -10.90 7.35 -15.86
N ASN A 253 -10.97 7.53 -17.18
CA ASN A 253 -12.26 7.61 -17.88
C ASN A 253 -13.07 6.32 -17.72
N ASN A 254 -12.44 5.16 -17.88
CA ASN A 254 -13.14 3.87 -17.79
C ASN A 254 -13.58 3.52 -16.35
N ARG A 255 -12.69 3.70 -15.37
CA ARG A 255 -12.93 3.30 -13.97
C ARG A 255 -13.74 4.35 -13.19
N VAL A 256 -13.49 5.63 -13.42
CA VAL A 256 -14.15 6.73 -12.69
C VAL A 256 -15.33 7.27 -13.48
N PHE A 257 -15.11 7.78 -14.69
CA PHE A 257 -16.08 8.57 -15.45
C PHE A 257 -16.87 7.76 -16.49
N LYS A 258 -17.91 7.06 -16.04
CA LYS A 258 -18.72 6.17 -16.89
C LYS A 258 -19.57 6.88 -17.97
N ARG A 259 -19.79 8.20 -17.86
CA ARG A 259 -20.72 8.94 -18.73
C ARG A 259 -19.97 9.49 -19.95
N LYS A 260 -20.51 9.29 -21.17
CA LYS A 260 -19.98 9.95 -22.38
C LYS A 260 -19.87 11.48 -22.23
N THR A 261 -20.69 12.07 -21.37
CA THR A 261 -20.73 13.51 -21.15
C THR A 261 -19.66 14.01 -20.18
N LYS A 262 -19.02 13.15 -19.37
CA LYS A 262 -18.00 13.56 -18.40
C LYS A 262 -16.75 12.71 -18.52
N PHE A 263 -15.57 13.33 -18.74
CA PHE A 263 -14.31 12.61 -18.90
C PHE A 263 -13.10 13.54 -18.74
N LEU A 264 -11.96 12.99 -18.33
CA LEU A 264 -10.64 13.63 -18.41
C LEU A 264 -10.24 13.74 -19.88
N LYS A 265 -10.15 14.98 -20.39
CA LYS A 265 -9.84 15.27 -21.79
C LYS A 265 -8.35 15.36 -22.05
N GLY A 266 -7.61 16.00 -21.16
CA GLY A 266 -6.26 16.46 -21.44
C GLY A 266 -5.72 17.33 -20.31
N VAL A 267 -4.62 18.01 -20.60
CA VAL A 267 -4.14 19.15 -19.83
C VAL A 267 -4.15 20.39 -20.71
N GLN A 268 -4.44 21.55 -20.13
CA GLN A 268 -4.29 22.85 -20.81
C GLN A 268 -2.93 23.47 -20.47
N LYS A 269 -2.51 24.49 -21.24
CA LYS A 269 -1.18 25.09 -21.13
C LYS A 269 -1.09 26.30 -20.19
N SER A 270 -2.18 27.06 -20.03
CA SER A 270 -2.14 28.35 -19.33
C SER A 270 -3.43 28.62 -18.54
N PRO A 271 -3.41 28.47 -17.20
CA PRO A 271 -2.35 27.83 -16.44
C PRO A 271 -2.27 26.32 -16.75
N PRO A 272 -1.11 25.64 -16.59
CA PRO A 272 -1.04 24.19 -16.62
C PRO A 272 -2.00 23.55 -15.61
N GLU A 273 -2.93 22.74 -16.10
CA GLU A 273 -3.90 21.98 -15.28
C GLU A 273 -4.61 20.91 -16.10
N ALA A 274 -5.14 19.91 -15.41
CA ALA A 274 -5.99 18.89 -16.00
C ALA A 274 -7.37 19.46 -16.34
N VAL A 275 -7.89 19.02 -17.49
CA VAL A 275 -9.17 19.47 -18.03
C VAL A 275 -10.16 18.31 -18.03
N ILE A 276 -11.20 18.44 -17.21
CA ILE A 276 -12.39 17.60 -17.23
C ILE A 276 -13.40 18.23 -18.18
N MET A 277 -13.92 17.46 -19.12
CA MET A 277 -15.16 17.83 -19.83
C MET A 277 -16.34 17.32 -19.01
N SER A 278 -17.39 18.12 -18.84
CA SER A 278 -18.69 17.70 -18.29
C SER A 278 -19.80 18.42 -19.04
N GLU A 279 -20.71 17.67 -19.68
CA GLU A 279 -21.86 18.22 -20.40
C GLU A 279 -21.50 19.29 -21.44
N GLY A 280 -20.35 19.11 -22.10
CA GLY A 280 -19.83 20.05 -23.10
C GLY A 280 -19.05 21.25 -22.53
N GLN A 281 -19.01 21.41 -21.20
CA GLN A 281 -18.26 22.45 -20.52
C GLN A 281 -16.91 21.94 -20.00
N LYS A 282 -15.94 22.84 -19.87
CA LYS A 282 -14.63 22.54 -19.27
C LYS A 282 -14.66 22.85 -17.78
N HIS A 283 -14.12 21.94 -16.99
CA HIS A 283 -13.95 22.06 -15.56
C HIS A 283 -12.55 21.60 -15.17
N SER A 284 -12.05 22.14 -14.07
CA SER A 284 -10.84 21.69 -13.38
C SER A 284 -11.14 20.51 -12.44
N LEU A 285 -10.11 19.81 -11.97
CA LEU A 285 -10.25 18.64 -11.09
C LEU A 285 -10.93 18.98 -9.76
N ASP A 286 -10.77 20.21 -9.25
CA ASP A 286 -11.38 20.69 -8.00
C ASP A 286 -12.92 20.73 -8.06
N LYS A 287 -13.52 20.76 -9.27
CA LYS A 287 -14.98 20.76 -9.49
C LYS A 287 -15.60 19.38 -9.53
N LEU A 288 -14.80 18.31 -9.43
CA LEU A 288 -15.30 16.96 -9.27
C LEU A 288 -16.01 16.79 -7.92
N SER A 289 -16.94 15.84 -7.82
CA SER A 289 -17.50 15.46 -6.52
C SER A 289 -16.41 14.85 -5.63
N SER A 290 -16.56 14.90 -4.31
CA SER A 290 -15.60 14.29 -3.37
C SER A 290 -15.32 12.81 -3.70
N GLY A 291 -16.37 12.04 -4.02
CA GLY A 291 -16.21 10.65 -4.43
C GLY A 291 -15.46 10.47 -5.76
N GLU A 292 -15.68 11.33 -6.75
CA GLU A 292 -14.91 11.29 -8.01
C GLU A 292 -13.45 11.69 -7.78
N LYS A 293 -13.19 12.72 -6.97
CA LYS A 293 -11.84 13.12 -6.57
C LYS A 293 -11.09 11.97 -5.93
N SER A 294 -11.69 11.34 -4.93
CA SER A 294 -11.12 10.19 -4.21
C SER A 294 -10.75 9.06 -5.17
N LEU A 295 -11.63 8.72 -6.11
CA LEU A 295 -11.33 7.69 -7.12
C LEU A 295 -10.26 8.10 -8.14
N VAL A 296 -10.26 9.37 -8.58
CA VAL A 296 -9.20 9.88 -9.48
C VAL A 296 -7.84 9.81 -8.78
N GLN A 297 -7.77 10.24 -7.52
CA GLN A 297 -6.56 10.14 -6.70
C GLN A 297 -6.10 8.69 -6.59
N LEU A 298 -7.00 7.78 -6.21
CA LEU A 298 -6.70 6.36 -6.04
C LEU A 298 -6.07 5.77 -7.29
N PHE A 299 -6.74 5.84 -8.45
CA PHE A 299 -6.25 5.18 -9.66
C PHE A 299 -5.06 5.89 -10.30
N LEU A 300 -4.95 7.22 -10.21
CA LEU A 300 -3.74 7.91 -10.70
C LEU A 300 -2.52 7.54 -9.87
N ARG A 301 -2.64 7.52 -8.54
CA ARG A 301 -1.53 7.18 -7.66
C ARG A 301 -1.15 5.70 -7.77
N ILE A 302 -2.12 4.79 -7.85
CA ILE A 302 -1.83 3.36 -8.08
C ILE A 302 -1.05 3.19 -9.39
N GLY A 303 -1.59 3.67 -10.51
CA GLY A 303 -0.95 3.43 -11.80
C GLY A 303 0.41 4.12 -11.97
N THR A 304 0.67 5.19 -11.22
CA THR A 304 1.97 5.89 -11.23
C THR A 304 3.02 5.18 -10.37
N HIS A 305 2.62 4.69 -9.19
CA HIS A 305 3.58 4.33 -8.13
C HIS A 305 3.69 2.83 -7.85
N MET A 306 2.81 2.02 -8.43
CA MET A 306 2.87 0.57 -8.24
C MET A 306 4.14 -0.04 -8.86
N THR A 307 4.61 -1.11 -8.24
CA THR A 307 5.66 -1.99 -8.75
C THR A 307 5.09 -3.38 -9.05
N ARG A 308 5.91 -4.34 -9.47
CA ARG A 308 5.49 -5.73 -9.63
C ARG A 308 5.04 -6.39 -8.33
N ASN A 309 5.45 -5.84 -7.19
CA ASN A 309 5.15 -6.37 -5.86
C ASN A 309 4.53 -5.25 -5.02
N THR A 310 3.24 -5.03 -5.20
CA THR A 310 2.52 -3.88 -4.61
C THR A 310 1.57 -4.33 -3.53
N ILE A 311 1.67 -3.73 -2.34
CA ILE A 311 0.67 -3.83 -1.29
C ILE A 311 -0.15 -2.53 -1.27
N LEU A 312 -1.43 -2.63 -1.56
CA LEU A 312 -2.37 -1.52 -1.59
C LEU A 312 -3.19 -1.51 -0.29
N LEU A 313 -2.94 -0.52 0.57
CA LEU A 313 -3.72 -0.29 1.78
C LEU A 313 -4.75 0.81 1.54
N ILE A 314 -6.04 0.53 1.70
CA ILE A 314 -7.12 1.51 1.54
C ILE A 314 -7.92 1.61 2.82
N ASP A 315 -7.74 2.69 3.57
CA ASP A 315 -8.52 2.96 4.77
C ASP A 315 -9.86 3.62 4.40
N GLU A 316 -10.94 3.11 4.99
CA GLU A 316 -12.33 3.42 4.68
C GLU A 316 -12.56 3.51 3.16
N MET A 317 -12.47 2.36 2.48
CA MET A 317 -12.52 2.30 1.01
C MET A 317 -13.80 2.92 0.43
N ASP A 318 -14.87 2.94 1.23
CA ASP A 318 -16.21 3.39 0.87
C ASP A 318 -16.55 4.82 1.33
N VAL A 319 -15.61 5.51 1.99
CA VAL A 319 -15.80 6.90 2.48
C VAL A 319 -16.07 7.87 1.33
N HIS A 320 -17.02 8.77 1.52
CA HIS A 320 -17.46 9.78 0.53
C HIS A 320 -18.02 9.25 -0.79
N LEU A 321 -18.23 7.93 -0.92
CA LEU A 321 -18.79 7.31 -2.12
C LEU A 321 -20.28 7.01 -1.95
N HIS A 322 -21.06 7.29 -3.00
CA HIS A 322 -22.44 6.81 -3.08
C HIS A 322 -22.45 5.27 -3.18
N PRO A 323 -23.42 4.52 -2.61
CA PRO A 323 -23.44 3.05 -2.59
C PRO A 323 -23.10 2.37 -3.92
N LYS A 324 -23.72 2.82 -5.03
CA LYS A 324 -23.38 2.36 -6.39
C LYS A 324 -21.90 2.49 -6.77
N MET A 325 -21.22 3.53 -6.31
CA MET A 325 -19.78 3.73 -6.53
C MET A 325 -18.94 2.85 -5.62
N GLN A 326 -19.39 2.58 -4.39
CA GLN A 326 -18.72 1.66 -3.46
C GLN A 326 -18.67 0.24 -4.04
N HIS A 327 -19.82 -0.30 -4.48
CA HIS A 327 -19.89 -1.61 -5.15
C HIS A 327 -19.03 -1.67 -6.42
N ARG A 328 -19.02 -0.57 -7.18
CA ARG A 328 -18.17 -0.48 -8.38
C ARG A 328 -16.70 -0.51 -8.02
N LEU A 329 -16.28 0.24 -7.00
CA LEU A 329 -14.90 0.25 -6.54
C LEU A 329 -14.50 -1.15 -6.08
N LEU A 330 -15.34 -1.82 -5.28
CA LEU A 330 -15.10 -3.20 -4.84
C LEU A 330 -14.84 -4.14 -6.02
N ASN A 331 -15.69 -4.11 -7.04
CA ASN A 331 -15.52 -4.96 -8.23
C ASN A 331 -14.25 -4.62 -9.00
N ILE A 332 -13.92 -3.32 -9.17
CA ILE A 332 -12.67 -2.92 -9.82
C ILE A 332 -11.46 -3.44 -9.04
N LEU A 333 -11.45 -3.35 -7.70
CA LEU A 333 -10.36 -3.87 -6.89
C LEU A 333 -10.26 -5.40 -6.95
N LYS A 334 -11.39 -6.12 -6.99
CA LYS A 334 -11.41 -7.56 -7.25
C LYS A 334 -10.79 -7.91 -8.61
N ASP A 335 -11.18 -7.20 -9.65
CA ASP A 335 -10.62 -7.41 -11.00
C ASP A 335 -9.12 -7.12 -11.02
N MET A 336 -8.67 -6.04 -10.40
CA MET A 336 -7.24 -5.73 -10.27
C MET A 336 -6.47 -6.82 -9.52
N ALA A 337 -6.99 -7.33 -8.40
CA ALA A 337 -6.33 -8.41 -7.66
C ALA A 337 -6.24 -9.71 -8.47
N LYS A 338 -7.21 -9.99 -9.36
CA LYS A 338 -7.19 -11.15 -10.27
C LYS A 338 -6.21 -10.99 -11.42
N ASP A 339 -6.17 -9.79 -11.99
CA ASP A 339 -5.51 -9.53 -13.28
C ASP A 339 -4.06 -9.06 -13.13
N ILE A 340 -3.67 -8.55 -11.95
CA ILE A 340 -2.35 -8.01 -11.66
C ILE A 340 -1.59 -8.94 -10.70
N PRO A 341 -0.67 -9.78 -11.20
CA PRO A 341 0.20 -10.58 -10.35
C PRO A 341 1.04 -9.71 -9.40
N GLY A 342 1.19 -10.17 -8.15
CA GLY A 342 1.97 -9.47 -7.12
C GLY A 342 1.27 -8.25 -6.51
N LEU A 343 0.00 -7.99 -6.85
CA LEU A 343 -0.84 -7.02 -6.13
C LEU A 343 -1.56 -7.71 -4.96
N SER A 344 -1.31 -7.23 -3.75
CA SER A 344 -2.10 -7.56 -2.55
C SER A 344 -2.87 -6.33 -2.09
N ILE A 345 -4.19 -6.45 -1.92
CA ILE A 345 -5.06 -5.36 -1.48
C ILE A 345 -5.50 -5.65 -0.05
N ILE A 346 -5.35 -4.68 0.84
CA ILE A 346 -5.89 -4.73 2.21
C ILE A 346 -6.71 -3.47 2.41
N SER A 347 -8.02 -3.63 2.60
CA SER A 347 -8.92 -2.50 2.76
C SER A 347 -9.72 -2.59 4.04
N THR A 348 -10.16 -1.44 4.53
CA THR A 348 -11.05 -1.35 5.68
C THR A 348 -12.39 -0.75 5.27
N THR A 349 -13.46 -1.17 5.94
CA THR A 349 -14.79 -0.60 5.76
C THR A 349 -15.62 -0.69 7.03
N HIS A 350 -16.63 0.17 7.14
CA HIS A 350 -17.69 0.07 8.15
C HIS A 350 -18.96 -0.57 7.59
N SER A 351 -19.01 -0.76 6.27
CA SER A 351 -20.22 -1.18 5.56
C SER A 351 -20.35 -2.70 5.55
N ARG A 352 -21.35 -3.21 6.28
CA ARG A 352 -21.78 -4.61 6.15
C ARG A 352 -22.27 -4.94 4.74
N GLU A 353 -22.76 -3.95 4.00
CA GLU A 353 -23.16 -4.14 2.59
C GLU A 353 -21.95 -4.46 1.70
N ILE A 354 -20.81 -3.82 1.96
CA ILE A 354 -19.55 -4.12 1.26
C ILE A 354 -19.02 -5.49 1.65
N LEU A 355 -19.11 -5.88 2.92
CA LEU A 355 -18.78 -7.24 3.35
C LEU A 355 -19.60 -8.28 2.60
N ASN A 356 -20.92 -8.07 2.51
CA ASN A 356 -21.81 -8.97 1.78
C ASN A 356 -21.44 -9.05 0.29
N GLY A 357 -21.14 -7.92 -0.35
CA GLY A 357 -20.69 -7.89 -1.75
C GLY A 357 -19.28 -8.46 -1.97
N PHE A 358 -18.44 -8.45 -0.94
CA PHE A 358 -17.11 -9.06 -0.97
C PHE A 358 -17.23 -10.58 -1.01
N SER A 359 -18.21 -11.14 -0.27
CA SER A 359 -18.56 -12.56 -0.25
C SER A 359 -17.30 -13.44 -0.14
N TYR A 360 -16.49 -13.27 0.90
CA TYR A 360 -15.16 -13.89 0.96
C TYR A 360 -15.20 -15.43 0.87
N GLU A 361 -16.29 -16.05 1.32
CA GLU A 361 -16.57 -17.50 1.21
C GLU A 361 -16.79 -17.98 -0.24
N THR A 362 -17.09 -17.08 -1.19
CA THR A 362 -17.33 -17.47 -2.58
C THR A 362 -16.01 -17.58 -3.33
N GLU A 363 -15.68 -18.76 -3.83
CA GLU A 363 -14.51 -18.92 -4.70
C GLU A 363 -14.63 -18.10 -5.98
N GLU A 364 -13.59 -17.33 -6.28
CA GLU A 364 -13.46 -16.58 -7.53
C GLU A 364 -12.08 -16.89 -8.11
N LYS A 365 -12.03 -17.29 -9.39
CA LYS A 365 -10.77 -17.67 -10.05
C LYS A 365 -9.72 -16.54 -9.92
N ASN A 366 -8.51 -16.90 -9.52
CA ASN A 366 -7.37 -16.01 -9.28
C ASN A 366 -7.56 -14.96 -8.16
N LEU A 367 -8.59 -15.11 -7.31
CA LEU A 367 -8.86 -14.22 -6.19
C LEU A 367 -8.86 -15.03 -4.89
N ARG A 368 -7.80 -14.89 -4.10
CA ARG A 368 -7.67 -15.46 -2.75
C ARG A 368 -8.10 -14.40 -1.75
N LYS A 369 -9.32 -14.56 -1.24
CA LYS A 369 -9.96 -13.61 -0.32
C LYS A 369 -9.76 -14.03 1.12
N GLY A 370 -9.51 -13.04 1.97
CA GLY A 370 -9.57 -13.16 3.41
C GLY A 370 -10.34 -12.00 4.01
N GLY A 371 -10.80 -12.15 5.24
CA GLY A 371 -11.49 -11.08 5.92
C GLY A 371 -11.50 -11.29 7.42
N HIS A 372 -11.59 -10.19 8.14
CA HIS A 372 -11.66 -10.23 9.60
C HIS A 372 -12.64 -9.16 10.10
N ILE A 373 -13.57 -9.60 10.94
CA ILE A 373 -14.49 -8.70 11.65
C ILE A 373 -13.86 -8.38 13.00
N ILE A 374 -13.47 -7.13 13.24
CA ILE A 374 -12.91 -6.72 14.54
C ILE A 374 -14.09 -6.38 15.45
N GLU A 375 -14.46 -7.30 16.33
CA GLU A 375 -15.52 -7.13 17.33
C GLU A 375 -14.98 -6.62 18.68
N ASP A 376 -15.89 -6.20 19.57
CA ASP A 376 -15.59 -5.59 20.86
C ASP A 376 -14.82 -6.49 21.83
N ASN A 377 -14.83 -7.80 21.57
CA ASN A 377 -14.11 -8.81 22.34
C ASN A 377 -13.25 -9.61 21.36
N LEU A 378 -11.97 -9.27 21.28
CA LEU A 378 -10.97 -10.15 20.67
C LEU A 378 -10.86 -11.38 21.57
N GLU A 379 -11.66 -12.41 21.29
CA GLU A 379 -11.44 -13.72 21.90
C GLU A 379 -10.13 -14.30 21.34
N VAL A 380 -9.26 -14.59 22.30
CA VAL A 380 -7.94 -15.18 22.18
C VAL A 380 -7.99 -16.45 21.34
N VAL A 381 -7.16 -16.54 20.28
CA VAL A 381 -6.78 -17.83 19.68
C VAL A 381 -5.46 -18.27 20.29
#